data_AF-A0A971H8N9-F1
#
_entry.id   AF-A0A971H8N9-F1
#
_cell.length_a   1.000
_cell.length_b   1.000
_cell.length_c   1.000
_cell.angle_alpha   90.00
_cell.angle_beta   90.00
_cell.angle_gamma   90.00
#
_symmetry.space_group_name_H-M   'P 1'
#
loop_
_entity.id
_entity.type
_entity.pdbx_description
1 polymer ?
#
loop_
_entity_poly.entity_id
_entity_poly.type
_entity_poly.pdbx_seq_one_letter_code
_entity_poly.pdbx_strand_id
1 'polypeptide(L)'
;MDANDVEALDRFIAKYIVSSVDSVKQFAYGLEKDIDAVRNCLKHPHISNGPTEGANSRTKSVHRRGGGRAGVELLNAYRILTAHADVA
;
A
#
# COMPACT_ATOMS: atom_id res chain seq x y z
N MET A 1 12.69 -25.81 -9.37
CA MET A 1 12.54 -24.35 -9.58
C MET A 1 13.20 -23.67 -8.40
N ASP A 2 14.19 -22.81 -8.65
CA ASP A 2 14.75 -21.98 -7.60
C ASP A 2 13.70 -20.95 -7.17
N ALA A 3 13.47 -20.80 -5.86
CA ALA A 3 12.44 -19.92 -5.32
C ALA A 3 12.74 -18.44 -5.58
N ASN A 4 14.00 -18.11 -5.89
CA ASN A 4 14.49 -16.74 -6.09
C ASN A 4 14.79 -16.41 -7.56
N ASP A 5 14.26 -17.18 -8.51
CA ASP A 5 14.46 -16.93 -9.95
C ASP A 5 13.75 -15.66 -10.42
N VAL A 6 14.51 -14.58 -10.61
CA VAL A 6 14.00 -13.29 -11.11
C VAL A 6 13.50 -13.39 -12.56
N GLU A 7 14.11 -14.25 -13.37
CA GLU A 7 13.68 -14.44 -14.76
C GLU A 7 12.32 -15.16 -14.83
N ALA A 8 12.02 -16.02 -13.85
CA ALA A 8 10.69 -16.63 -13.73
C ALA A 8 9.61 -15.60 -13.42
N LEU A 9 9.92 -14.57 -12.63
CA LEU A 9 9.01 -13.45 -12.36
C LEU A 9 8.70 -12.68 -13.64
N ASP A 10 9.72 -12.32 -14.41
CA ASP A 10 9.53 -11.54 -15.64
C ASP A 10 8.68 -12.33 -16.67
N ARG A 11 8.94 -13.64 -16.81
CA ARG A 11 8.10 -14.52 -17.63
C ARG A 11 6.66 -14.61 -17.13
N PHE A 12 6.46 -14.64 -15.81
CA PHE A 12 5.13 -14.66 -15.21
C PHE A 12 4.35 -13.38 -15.54
N ILE A 13 4.96 -12.21 -15.31
CA ILE A 13 4.32 -10.91 -15.57
C ILE A 13 3.95 -10.81 -17.05
N ALA A 14 4.88 -11.08 -17.96
CA ALA A 14 4.65 -11.01 -19.40
C ALA A 14 3.51 -11.93 -19.87
N LYS A 15 3.41 -13.14 -19.28
CA LYS A 15 2.35 -14.09 -19.61
C LYS A 15 0.96 -13.64 -19.14
N TYR A 16 0.87 -13.06 -17.94
CA TYR A 16 -0.41 -12.83 -17.27
C TYR A 16 -0.95 -11.40 -17.43
N ILE A 17 -0.16 -10.44 -17.89
CA ILE A 17 -0.63 -9.08 -18.18
C ILE A 17 -1.64 -9.01 -19.34
N VAL A 18 -1.60 -10.00 -20.24
CA VAL A 18 -2.55 -10.18 -21.35
C VAL A 18 -3.65 -11.20 -21.04
N SER A 19 -3.77 -11.65 -19.78
CA SER A 19 -4.79 -12.61 -19.39
C SER A 19 -6.20 -12.06 -19.59
N SER A 20 -7.13 -12.94 -19.99
CA SER A 20 -8.56 -12.64 -20.06
C SER A 20 -9.23 -12.57 -18.69
N VAL A 21 -8.55 -12.98 -17.63
CA VAL A 21 -9.06 -12.92 -16.25
C VAL A 21 -8.58 -11.63 -15.61
N ASP A 22 -9.49 -10.69 -15.39
CA ASP A 22 -9.16 -9.34 -14.91
C ASP A 22 -8.38 -9.34 -13.59
N SER A 23 -8.74 -10.20 -12.63
CA SER A 23 -8.02 -10.28 -11.34
C SER A 23 -6.56 -10.69 -11.51
N VAL A 24 -6.28 -11.63 -12.42
CA VAL A 24 -4.93 -12.11 -12.72
C VAL A 24 -4.14 -11.05 -13.47
N LYS A 25 -4.78 -10.37 -14.42
CA LYS A 25 -4.20 -9.25 -15.15
C LYS A 25 -3.83 -8.09 -14.22
N GLN A 26 -4.73 -7.70 -13.31
CA GLN A 26 -4.49 -6.65 -12.32
C GLN A 26 -3.35 -7.03 -11.36
N PHE A 27 -3.28 -8.30 -10.97
CA PHE A 27 -2.17 -8.79 -10.15
C PHE A 27 -0.82 -8.66 -10.90
N ALA A 28 -0.75 -9.13 -12.15
CA ALA A 28 0.46 -9.00 -12.97
C ALA A 28 0.86 -7.53 -13.19
N TYR A 29 -0.12 -6.64 -13.43
CA TYR A 29 0.11 -5.21 -13.56
C TYR A 29 0.64 -4.57 -12.27
N GLY A 30 0.12 -4.99 -11.11
CA GLY A 30 0.64 -4.55 -9.81
C GLY A 30 2.10 -4.96 -9.60
N LEU A 31 2.46 -6.20 -9.97
CA LEU A 31 3.85 -6.67 -9.91
C LEU A 31 4.77 -5.89 -10.85
N GLU A 32 4.31 -5.57 -12.06
CA GLU A 32 5.07 -4.77 -13.03
C GLU A 32 5.30 -3.35 -12.51
N LYS A 33 4.27 -2.73 -11.93
CA LYS A 33 4.35 -1.36 -11.40
C LYS A 33 5.39 -1.22 -10.29
N ASP A 34 5.51 -2.23 -9.43
CA ASP A 34 6.43 -2.24 -8.28
C ASP A 34 7.64 -3.18 -8.50
N ILE A 35 8.05 -3.39 -9.76
CA ILE A 35 9.00 -4.43 -10.16
C ILE A 35 10.32 -4.39 -9.38
N ASP A 36 10.86 -3.22 -9.09
CA ASP A 36 12.12 -3.08 -8.36
C ASP A 36 12.01 -3.61 -6.93
N ALA A 37 10.89 -3.33 -6.26
CA ALA A 37 10.62 -3.85 -4.92
C ALA A 37 10.45 -5.38 -4.95
N VAL A 38 9.69 -5.91 -5.91
CA VAL A 38 9.45 -7.35 -6.03
C VAL A 38 10.74 -8.11 -6.33
N ARG A 39 11.58 -7.59 -7.25
CA ARG A 39 12.90 -8.17 -7.56
C ARG A 39 13.83 -8.15 -6.35
N ASN A 40 13.83 -7.06 -5.58
CA ASN A 40 14.63 -6.97 -4.36
C ASN A 40 14.17 -7.94 -3.27
N CYS A 41 12.86 -8.19 -3.15
CA CYS A 41 12.33 -9.23 -2.26
C CYS A 41 12.85 -10.63 -2.62
N LEU A 42 12.91 -10.97 -3.91
CA LEU A 42 13.46 -12.26 -4.37
C LEU A 42 14.98 -12.36 -4.16
N LYS A 43 15.72 -11.26 -4.38
CA LYS A 43 17.18 -11.23 -4.18
C LYS A 43 17.60 -11.31 -2.71
N HIS A 44 16.76 -10.78 -1.82
CA HIS A 44 17.07 -10.65 -0.40
C HIS A 44 15.99 -11.28 0.48
N PRO A 45 15.78 -12.62 0.41
CA PRO A 45 14.67 -13.29 1.09
C PRO A 45 14.77 -13.26 2.63
N HIS A 46 15.95 -12.93 3.16
CA HIS A 46 16.20 -12.82 4.60
C HIS A 46 15.89 -11.41 5.16
N ILE A 47 15.67 -10.42 4.30
CA ILE A 47 15.31 -9.07 4.73
C ILE A 47 13.81 -9.01 4.97
N SER A 48 13.42 -8.76 6.20
CA SER A 48 12.01 -8.62 6.59
C SER A 48 11.58 -7.15 6.61
N ASN A 49 10.38 -6.88 6.11
CA ASN A 49 9.69 -5.61 6.23
C ASN A 49 8.98 -5.43 7.59
N GLY A 50 9.13 -6.38 8.53
CA GLY A 50 8.44 -6.40 9.82
C GLY A 50 8.53 -5.11 10.64
N PRO A 51 9.69 -4.44 10.77
CA PRO A 51 9.77 -3.16 11.47
C PRO A 51 8.90 -2.06 10.82
N THR A 52 8.94 -1.95 9.49
CA THR A 52 8.16 -0.98 8.71
C THR A 52 6.66 -1.28 8.78
N GLU A 53 6.28 -2.55 8.65
CA GLU A 53 4.90 -3.00 8.79
C GLU A 53 4.36 -2.80 10.21
N GLY A 54 5.22 -3.00 11.23
CA GLY A 54 4.90 -2.75 12.63
C GLY A 54 4.61 -1.27 12.90
N ALA A 55 5.45 -0.37 12.38
CA ALA A 55 5.21 1.07 12.45
C ALA A 55 3.89 1.46 11.75
N ASN A 56 3.67 0.96 10.53
CA ASN A 56 2.43 1.20 9.78
C ASN A 56 1.20 0.68 10.52
N SER A 57 1.28 -0.51 11.10
CA SER A 57 0.18 -1.12 11.85
C SER A 57 -0.16 -0.32 13.11
N ARG A 58 0.86 0.18 13.82
CA ARG A 58 0.66 1.07 14.97
C ARG A 58 -0.05 2.35 14.57
N THR A 59 0.41 3.04 13.52
CA THR A 59 -0.22 4.26 13.01
C THR A 59 -1.67 4.02 12.58
N LYS A 60 -1.92 2.94 11.83
CA LYS A 60 -3.28 2.55 11.43
C LYS A 60 -4.17 2.23 12.65
N SER A 61 -3.60 1.63 13.70
CA SER A 61 -4.32 1.33 14.94
C SER A 61 -4.72 2.61 15.69
N VAL A 62 -3.80 3.58 15.80
CA VAL A 62 -4.10 4.90 16.39
C VAL A 62 -5.18 5.60 15.58
N HIS A 63 -5.08 5.64 14.25
CA HIS A 63 -6.08 6.26 13.39
C HIS A 63 -7.47 5.62 13.53
N ARG A 64 -7.56 4.27 13.53
CA ARG A 64 -8.84 3.55 13.72
C ARG A 64 -9.49 3.84 15.07
N ARG A 65 -8.69 4.02 16.13
CA ARG A 65 -9.18 4.40 17.46
C ARG A 65 -9.54 5.88 17.54
N GLY A 66 -8.86 6.74 16.79
CA GLY A 66 -9.06 8.20 16.80
C GLY A 66 -10.21 8.69 15.94
N GLY A 67 -10.70 7.89 14.99
CA GLY A 67 -11.86 8.23 14.17
C GLY A 67 -13.08 8.58 15.03
N GLY A 68 -13.69 9.75 14.78
CA GLY A 68 -14.87 10.23 15.51
C GLY A 68 -14.60 10.75 16.93
N ARG A 69 -13.34 10.82 17.37
CA ARG A 69 -12.95 11.28 18.71
C ARG A 69 -12.21 12.62 18.66
N ALA A 70 -12.82 13.60 17.99
CA ALA A 70 -12.31 14.97 18.06
C ALA A 70 -12.60 15.56 19.46
N GLY A 71 -11.59 16.09 20.13
CA GLY A 71 -11.78 16.92 21.32
C GLY A 71 -12.52 18.22 20.95
N VAL A 72 -13.12 18.89 21.95
CA VAL A 72 -13.90 20.13 21.74
C VAL A 72 -13.09 21.20 21.01
N GLU A 73 -11.79 21.31 21.33
CA GLU A 73 -10.85 22.23 20.68
C GLU A 73 -10.72 21.95 19.18
N LEU A 74 -10.55 20.68 18.80
CA LEU A 74 -10.42 20.26 17.41
C LEU A 74 -11.74 20.43 16.65
N LEU A 75 -12.88 20.17 17.31
CA LEU A 75 -14.21 20.35 16.75
C LEU A 75 -14.51 21.83 16.48
N ASN A 76 -14.13 22.71 17.43
CA ASN A 76 -14.27 24.16 17.28
C ASN A 76 -13.38 24.69 16.16
N ALA A 77 -12.12 24.24 16.09
CA ALA A 77 -11.21 24.62 15.01
C ALA A 77 -11.74 24.19 13.63
N TYR A 78 -12.24 22.95 13.51
CA TYR A 78 -12.86 22.46 12.28
C TYR A 78 -14.06 23.33 11.86
N ARG A 79 -14.94 23.66 12.82
CA ARG A 79 -16.14 24.47 12.58
C ARG A 79 -15.83 25.91 12.16
N ILE A 80 -14.78 26.52 12.72
CA ILE A 80 -14.29 27.84 12.29
C ILE A 80 -13.73 27.75 10.87
N LEU A 81 -12.88 26.76 10.59
CA LEU A 81 -12.28 26.55 9.26
C LEU A 81 -13.34 26.31 8.17
N THR A 82 -14.38 25.53 8.46
CA THR A 82 -15.49 25.30 7.51
C THR A 82 -16.36 26.54 7.34
N ALA A 83 -16.66 27.28 8.40
CA ALA A 83 -17.43 28.52 8.30
C ALA A 83 -16.77 29.61 7.44
N HIS A 84 -15.44 29.63 7.35
CA HIS A 84 -14.71 30.53 6.44
C HIS A 84 -14.57 29.97 5.02
N ALA A 85 -14.72 28.67 4.82
CA ALA A 85 -14.69 28.04 3.50
C ALA A 85 -16.01 28.22 2.73
N ASP A 86 -17.15 28.34 3.43
CA ASP A 86 -18.47 28.58 2.81
C ASP A 86 -18.71 30.06 2.42
N VAL A 87 -17.75 30.95 2.67
CA VAL A 87 -17.84 32.41 2.41
C VAL A 87 -16.95 32.84 1.22
N ALA A 88 -16.26 31.89 0.57
CA ALA A 88 -15.48 32.08 -0.65
C ALA A 88 -16.12 31.35 -1.83
#